data_AF-A0A117KIL5-F1
#
_entry.id   AF-A0A117KIL5-F1
#
_cell.length_a   1.000
_cell.length_b   1.000
_cell.length_c   1.000
_cell.angle_alpha   90.00
_cell.angle_beta   90.00
_cell.angle_gamma   90.00
#
_symmetry.space_group_name_H-M   'P 1'
#
loop_
_entity.id
_entity.type
_entity.pdbx_description
1 polymer ?
#
loop_
_entity_poly.entity_id
_entity_poly.type
_entity_poly.pdbx_seq_one_letter_code
_entity_poly.pdbx_strand_id
1 'polypeptide(L)'
;MKQLIPLLLVAALAACGQSEAPRQEASSQADVPTVEELVADPERLRELREQCKTDRPRLGDVLCNRVAEATNRRFFGDGNVPYTPPETPPTF
;
A
#
# COMPACT_ATOMS: atom_id res chain seq x y z
N MET A 1 -20.83 -1.81 -41.48
CA MET A 1 -20.78 -0.83 -40.37
C MET A 1 -21.49 -1.28 -39.08
N LYS A 2 -21.92 -2.54 -38.91
CA LYS A 2 -22.61 -3.00 -37.68
C LYS A 2 -21.65 -3.65 -36.65
N GLN A 3 -20.48 -4.10 -37.11
CA GLN A 3 -19.47 -4.82 -36.33
C GLN A 3 -18.35 -3.90 -35.80
N LEU A 4 -18.31 -2.64 -36.23
CA LEU A 4 -17.33 -1.66 -35.76
C LEU A 4 -17.69 -1.11 -34.36
N ILE A 5 -18.98 -1.02 -34.07
CA ILE A 5 -19.51 -0.55 -32.79
C ILE A 5 -19.10 -1.48 -31.63
N PRO A 6 -19.29 -2.82 -31.70
CA PRO A 6 -18.82 -3.69 -30.62
C PRO A 6 -17.30 -3.71 -30.50
N LEU A 7 -16.56 -3.60 -31.60
CA LEU A 7 -15.10 -3.59 -31.59
C LEU A 7 -14.53 -2.35 -30.86
N LEU A 8 -15.12 -1.18 -31.10
CA LEU A 8 -14.74 0.06 -30.41
C LEU A 8 -15.10 0.03 -28.92
N LEU A 9 -16.23 -0.60 -28.56
CA LEU A 9 -16.64 -0.75 -27.16
C LEU A 9 -15.65 -1.63 -26.37
N VAL A 10 -15.22 -2.75 -26.95
CA VAL A 10 -14.24 -3.65 -26.33
C VAL A 10 -12.88 -2.97 -26.17
N ALA A 11 -12.46 -2.16 -27.14
CA ALA A 11 -11.21 -1.39 -27.03
C ALA A 11 -11.26 -0.33 -25.92
N ALA A 12 -12.40 0.35 -25.74
CA ALA A 12 -12.59 1.32 -24.65
C ALA A 12 -12.59 0.63 -23.27
N LEU A 13 -13.23 -0.54 -23.15
CA LEU A 13 -13.23 -1.35 -21.92
C LEU A 13 -11.85 -1.88 -21.55
N ALA A 14 -11.02 -2.22 -22.55
CA ALA A 14 -9.64 -2.67 -22.33
C ALA A 14 -8.68 -1.53 -21.93
N ALA A 15 -9.04 -0.26 -22.19
CA ALA A 15 -8.28 0.92 -21.75
C ALA A 15 -8.55 1.28 -20.27
N CYS A 16 -9.69 0.86 -19.71
CA CYS A 16 -9.93 0.87 -18.27
C CYS A 16 -9.30 -0.37 -17.62
N GLY A 17 -7.96 -0.43 -17.69
CA GLY A 17 -7.15 -1.39 -16.95
C GLY A 17 -7.47 -2.85 -17.27
N GLN A 18 -6.79 -3.41 -18.27
CA GLN A 18 -6.52 -4.84 -18.28
C GLN A 18 -5.87 -5.17 -16.92
N SER A 19 -6.65 -5.72 -15.99
CA SER A 19 -6.09 -6.50 -14.90
C SER A 19 -5.47 -7.70 -15.58
N GLU A 20 -4.22 -7.52 -15.99
CA GLU A 20 -3.43 -8.58 -16.61
C GLU A 20 -3.54 -9.81 -15.71
N ALA A 21 -3.80 -10.94 -16.36
CA ALA A 21 -3.94 -12.28 -15.79
C ALA A 21 -2.96 -12.50 -14.62
N PRO A 22 -3.29 -13.37 -13.63
CA PRO A 22 -2.59 -13.46 -12.36
C PRO A 22 -1.09 -13.58 -12.62
N ARG A 23 -0.40 -12.45 -12.58
CA ARG A 23 1.05 -12.43 -12.71
C ARG A 23 1.49 -12.99 -11.39
N GLN A 24 1.83 -14.28 -11.47
CA GLN A 24 2.61 -15.06 -10.53
C GLN A 24 2.69 -14.38 -9.17
N GLU A 25 1.93 -14.92 -8.23
CA GLU A 25 2.05 -14.72 -6.78
C GLU A 25 3.53 -14.76 -6.36
N ALA A 26 4.27 -13.70 -6.64
CA ALA A 26 5.70 -13.56 -6.40
C ALA A 26 5.90 -12.89 -5.05
N SER A 27 5.15 -13.37 -4.07
CA SER A 27 5.60 -13.50 -2.70
C SER A 27 4.65 -14.49 -2.09
N SER A 28 5.13 -15.73 -1.93
CA SER A 28 4.55 -16.60 -0.93
C SER A 28 4.46 -15.75 0.35
N GLN A 29 3.32 -15.73 1.04
CA GLN A 29 3.13 -14.94 2.27
C GLN A 29 4.25 -15.14 3.30
N ALA A 30 5.04 -16.21 3.17
CA ALA A 30 6.19 -16.55 3.98
C ALA A 30 7.41 -15.61 3.82
N ASP A 31 7.56 -14.89 2.70
CA ASP A 31 8.76 -14.07 2.44
C ASP A 31 8.57 -12.56 2.72
N VAL A 32 7.37 -12.14 3.13
CA VAL A 32 7.11 -10.73 3.45
C VAL A 32 7.69 -10.42 4.84
N PRO A 33 8.62 -9.46 4.98
CA PRO A 33 9.23 -9.11 6.27
C PRO A 33 8.18 -8.62 7.27
N THR A 34 8.35 -8.87 8.56
CA THR A 34 7.40 -8.45 9.60
C THR A 34 7.44 -6.93 9.83
N VAL A 35 6.46 -6.41 10.57
CA VAL A 35 6.44 -4.99 10.95
C VAL A 35 7.65 -4.67 11.81
N GLU A 36 7.97 -5.55 12.76
CA GLU A 36 9.12 -5.42 13.66
C GLU A 36 10.44 -5.38 12.90
N GLU A 37 10.62 -6.28 11.92
CA GLU A 37 11.81 -6.30 11.05
C GLU A 37 11.94 -5.01 10.24
N LEU A 38 10.84 -4.51 9.68
CA LEU A 38 10.82 -3.26 8.92
C LEU A 38 11.03 -2.02 9.80
N VAL A 39 10.57 -2.04 11.05
CA VAL A 39 10.83 -0.96 12.02
C VAL A 39 12.30 -0.96 12.44
N ALA A 40 12.92 -2.13 12.57
CA ALA A 40 14.31 -2.30 12.97
C ALA A 40 15.31 -1.86 11.88
N ASP A 41 14.91 -1.91 10.60
CA ASP A 41 15.74 -1.48 9.46
C ASP A 41 15.11 -0.27 8.72
N PRO A 42 15.42 0.97 9.15
CA PRO A 42 14.81 2.17 8.58
C PRO A 42 15.26 2.48 7.14
N GLU A 43 16.43 2.01 6.73
CA GLU A 43 16.94 2.21 5.37
C GLU A 43 16.15 1.35 4.39
N ARG A 44 16.00 0.06 4.69
CA ARG A 44 15.17 -0.85 3.90
C ARG A 44 13.71 -0.41 3.86
N LEU A 45 13.16 0.05 4.98
CA LEU A 45 11.80 0.57 5.04
C LEU A 45 11.61 1.79 4.13
N ARG A 46 12.58 2.70 4.08
CA ARG A 46 12.55 3.88 3.20
C ARG A 46 12.56 3.46 1.72
N GLU A 47 13.45 2.56 1.33
CA GLU A 47 13.53 2.06 -0.05
C GLU A 47 12.23 1.38 -0.48
N LEU A 48 11.70 0.48 0.35
CA LEU A 48 10.42 -0.19 0.08
C LEU A 48 9.26 0.80 0.00
N ARG A 49 9.27 1.85 0.83
CA ARG A 49 8.25 2.91 0.77
C ARG A 49 8.28 3.65 -0.57
N GLU A 50 9.46 3.96 -1.12
CA GLU A 50 9.54 4.58 -2.45
C GLU A 50 9.07 3.63 -3.55
N GLN A 51 9.48 2.36 -3.50
CA GLN A 51 9.03 1.37 -4.48
C GLN A 51 7.51 1.12 -4.40
N CYS A 52 6.92 1.11 -3.20
CA CYS A 52 5.48 0.96 -3.03
C CYS A 52 4.66 2.15 -3.55
N LYS A 53 5.26 3.34 -3.73
CA LYS A 53 4.58 4.47 -4.39
C LYS A 53 4.52 4.31 -5.90
N THR A 54 5.59 3.77 -6.48
CA THR A 54 5.77 3.73 -7.93
C THR A 54 5.32 2.40 -8.55
N ASP A 55 5.37 1.31 -7.80
CA ASP A 55 5.31 -0.06 -8.34
C ASP A 55 4.51 -1.03 -7.46
N ARG A 56 3.46 -0.50 -6.81
CA ARG A 56 2.55 -1.27 -5.97
C ARG A 56 1.94 -2.50 -6.66
N PRO A 57 1.49 -2.44 -7.94
CA PRO A 57 0.92 -3.61 -8.61
C PRO A 57 1.90 -4.79 -8.74
N ARG A 58 3.21 -4.53 -8.83
CA ARG A 58 4.24 -5.59 -8.88
C ARG A 58 4.62 -6.09 -7.49
N LEU A 59 4.72 -5.20 -6.51
CA LEU A 59 5.17 -5.55 -5.15
C LEU A 59 4.10 -6.26 -4.31
N GLY A 60 2.83 -6.02 -4.62
CA GLY A 60 1.70 -6.63 -3.93
C GLY A 60 1.25 -5.85 -2.69
N ASP A 61 -0.06 -5.94 -2.42
CA ASP A 61 -0.70 -5.16 -1.36
C ASP A 61 -0.26 -5.56 0.04
N VAL A 62 0.00 -6.85 0.28
CA VAL A 62 0.42 -7.35 1.61
C VAL A 62 1.73 -6.70 2.05
N LEU A 63 2.72 -6.65 1.17
CA LEU A 63 4.01 -6.00 1.44
C LEU A 63 3.82 -4.50 1.67
N CYS A 64 3.15 -3.80 0.75
CA CYS A 64 3.02 -2.36 0.85
C CYS A 64 2.15 -1.89 2.03
N ASN A 65 1.16 -2.68 2.43
CA ASN A 65 0.38 -2.41 3.64
C ASN A 65 1.25 -2.54 4.90
N ARG A 66 2.12 -3.54 4.96
CA ARG A 66 3.02 -3.73 6.09
C ARG A 66 4.12 -2.68 6.18
N VAL A 67 4.64 -2.25 5.03
CA VAL A 67 5.53 -1.07 4.91
C VAL A 67 4.85 0.18 5.44
N ALA A 68 3.56 0.38 5.12
CA ALA A 68 2.78 1.51 5.64
C ALA A 68 2.60 1.41 7.16
N GLU A 69 2.27 0.23 7.68
CA GLU A 69 2.14 -0.02 9.13
C GLU A 69 3.46 0.24 9.87
N ALA A 70 4.57 -0.30 9.39
CA ALA A 70 5.90 -0.07 9.96
C ALA A 70 6.27 1.42 9.94
N THR A 71 5.95 2.13 8.85
CA THR A 71 6.16 3.58 8.78
C THR A 71 5.32 4.31 9.83
N ASN A 72 4.05 3.97 9.96
CA ASN A 72 3.16 4.56 10.95
C ASN A 72 3.63 4.29 12.37
N ARG A 73 4.07 3.06 12.67
CA ARG A 73 4.59 2.69 14.00
C ARG A 73 5.85 3.46 14.37
N ARG A 74 6.73 3.77 13.41
CA ARG A 74 7.89 4.65 13.67
C ARG A 74 7.48 6.10 14.00
N PHE A 75 6.36 6.57 13.46
CA PHE A 75 5.89 7.94 13.65
C PHE A 75 5.02 8.09 14.90
N PHE A 76 4.01 7.24 15.05
CA PHE A 76 3.04 7.27 16.15
C PHE A 76 3.48 6.47 17.38
N GLY A 77 4.57 5.70 17.27
CA GLY A 77 4.94 4.74 18.31
C GLY A 77 4.01 3.53 18.31
N ASP A 78 3.91 2.88 19.47
CA ASP A 78 3.06 1.71 19.71
C ASP A 78 1.57 2.06 19.94
N GLY A 79 1.19 3.35 19.80
CA GLY A 79 -0.16 3.83 20.04
C GLY A 79 -0.51 4.02 21.53
N ASN A 80 0.41 3.73 22.45
CA ASN A 80 0.24 4.01 23.88
C ASN A 80 0.61 5.47 24.19
N VAL A 81 -0.18 6.41 23.67
CA VAL A 81 -0.04 7.82 24.00
C VAL A 81 -1.05 8.20 25.09
N PRO A 82 -0.61 8.68 26.27
CA PRO A 82 -1.53 9.18 27.29
C PRO A 82 -2.29 10.38 26.74
N TYR A 83 -3.58 10.20 26.44
CA TYR A 83 -4.44 11.34 26.17
C TYR A 83 -4.54 12.17 27.45
N THR A 84 -4.02 13.40 27.40
CA THR A 84 -4.06 14.33 28.53
C THR A 84 -4.97 15.49 28.14
N PRO A 85 -6.30 15.34 28.29
CA PRO A 85 -7.23 16.41 28.00
C PRO A 85 -6.95 17.60 28.93
N PRO A 86 -7.14 18.85 28.46
CA PRO A 86 -7.13 19.99 29.34
C PRO A 86 -8.30 19.89 30.33
N GLU A 87 -8.06 20.19 31.61
CA GLU A 87 -9.12 20.15 32.64
C GLU A 87 -10.21 21.20 32.41
N THR A 88 -9.86 22.30 31.76
CA THR A 88 -10.78 23.37 31.40
C THR A 88 -10.98 23.44 29.89
N PRO A 89 -12.21 23.63 29.40
CA PRO A 89 -12.48 23.85 27.98
C PRO A 89 -11.67 25.04 27.43
N PRO A 90 -11.19 24.97 26.17
CA PRO A 90 -10.54 26.11 25.53
C PRO A 90 -11.54 27.26 25.38
N THR A 91 -11.13 28.47 25.76
CA THR A 91 -11.87 29.69 25.48
C THR A 91 -11.56 30.12 24.05
N PHE A 92 -12.53 30.03 23.14
CA PHE A 92 -12.44 30.54 21.76
C PHE A 92 -13.11 31.91 21.63
#